data_AF-A0A2V8KDQ0-F1
#
_entry.id   AF-A0A2V8KDQ0-F1
#
_cell.length_a   1.000
_cell.length_b   1.000
_cell.length_c   1.000
_cell.angle_alpha   90.00
_cell.angle_beta   90.00
_cell.angle_gamma   90.00
#
_symmetry.space_group_name_H-M   'P 1'
#
loop_
_entity.id
_entity.type
_entity.pdbx_description
1 polymer ?
#
loop_
_entity_poly.entity_id
_entity_poly.type
_entity_poly.pdbx_seq_one_letter_code
_entity_poly.pdbx_strand_id
1 'polypeptide(L)'
;MDTNRHLRGYEALVNWFIGKTLAATALVLALFFASSTVKVQAATPPGLAYPLWDWRLVKDGALPQTVGYFPLEDVLSIKVEDGARLNVTPNQMVVVLQSQVAWKKEIAAWGSCQGTTSFVFTDGSNVGPNSMLITKGTCGTDTIVLRKAKAWGWMTDMYNLDLTNFWRLWAVIIPSRPPRTRG
;
A
#
# COMPACT_ATOMS: atom_id res chain seq x y z
N MET A 1 -46.87 49.95 -43.92
CA MET A 1 -45.93 48.86 -43.57
C MET A 1 -45.57 49.04 -42.11
N ASP A 2 -45.92 48.07 -41.26
CA ASP A 2 -45.88 48.20 -39.80
C ASP A 2 -44.61 47.53 -39.25
N THR A 3 -43.54 48.31 -39.15
CA THR A 3 -42.17 47.88 -38.81
C THR A 3 -42.04 47.36 -37.37
N ASN A 4 -43.02 47.65 -36.50
CA ASN A 4 -42.97 47.32 -35.08
C ASN A 4 -43.40 45.88 -34.74
N ARG A 5 -44.12 45.20 -35.64
CA ARG A 5 -44.57 43.81 -35.40
C ARG A 5 -43.45 42.79 -35.63
N HIS A 6 -42.53 43.07 -36.54
CA HIS A 6 -41.40 42.19 -36.83
C HIS A 6 -40.36 42.21 -35.70
N LEU A 7 -40.02 43.39 -35.17
CA LEU A 7 -39.01 43.54 -34.11
C LEU A 7 -39.37 42.80 -32.81
N ARG A 8 -40.65 42.82 -32.40
CA ARG A 8 -41.11 42.08 -31.21
C ARG A 8 -41.02 40.56 -31.36
N GLY A 9 -41.17 40.04 -32.59
CA GLY A 9 -41.01 38.61 -32.87
C GLY A 9 -39.55 38.15 -32.76
N TYR A 10 -38.60 38.99 -33.18
CA TYR A 10 -37.17 38.69 -33.08
C TYR A 10 -36.69 38.69 -31.62
N GLU A 11 -37.10 39.64 -30.79
CA GLU A 11 -36.70 39.66 -29.37
C GLU A 11 -37.24 38.45 -28.59
N ALA A 12 -38.48 38.02 -28.88
CA ALA A 12 -39.05 36.82 -28.26
C ALA A 12 -38.30 35.53 -28.67
N LEU A 13 -37.89 35.43 -29.94
CA LEU A 13 -37.07 34.32 -30.44
C LEU A 13 -35.68 34.31 -29.81
N VAL A 14 -35.01 35.47 -29.74
CA VAL A 14 -33.67 35.59 -29.16
C VAL A 14 -33.68 35.23 -27.67
N ASN A 15 -34.65 35.74 -26.89
CA ASN A 15 -34.79 35.40 -25.48
C ASN A 15 -35.10 33.92 -25.24
N TRP A 16 -35.89 33.30 -26.13
CA TRP A 16 -36.17 31.87 -26.09
C TRP A 16 -34.94 31.00 -26.37
N PHE A 17 -34.10 31.40 -27.34
CA PHE A 17 -32.83 30.72 -27.63
C PHE A 17 -31.81 30.89 -26.50
N ILE A 18 -31.67 32.10 -25.95
CA ILE A 18 -30.75 32.39 -24.83
C ILE A 18 -31.15 31.63 -23.57
N GLY A 19 -32.45 31.54 -23.25
CA GLY A 19 -32.94 30.78 -22.11
C GLY A 19 -32.62 29.28 -22.20
N LYS A 20 -32.71 28.72 -23.41
CA LYS A 20 -32.39 27.30 -23.65
C LYS A 20 -30.90 27.00 -23.59
N THR A 21 -30.04 27.89 -24.08
CA THR A 21 -28.59 27.71 -24.01
C THR A 21 -28.06 27.84 -22.59
N LEU A 22 -28.59 28.78 -21.78
CA LEU A 22 -28.22 28.92 -20.36
C LEU A 22 -28.67 27.72 -19.50
N ALA A 23 -29.86 27.17 -19.76
CA ALA A 23 -30.32 25.96 -19.06
C ALA A 23 -29.48 24.72 -19.43
N ALA A 24 -29.09 24.59 -20.69
CA ALA A 24 -28.26 23.48 -21.16
C ALA A 24 -26.84 23.53 -20.59
N THR A 25 -26.22 24.71 -20.51
CA THR A 25 -24.87 24.85 -19.93
C THR A 25 -24.86 24.63 -18.42
N ALA A 26 -25.89 25.06 -17.69
CA ALA A 26 -26.02 24.78 -16.26
C ALA A 26 -26.18 23.27 -15.98
N LEU A 27 -26.92 22.54 -16.81
CA LEU A 27 -27.09 21.09 -16.68
C LEU A 27 -25.79 20.33 -16.99
N VAL A 28 -25.04 20.74 -18.02
CA VAL A 28 -23.72 20.17 -18.34
C VAL A 28 -22.74 20.43 -17.18
N LEU A 29 -22.72 21.64 -16.62
CA LEU A 29 -21.86 21.95 -15.46
C LEU A 29 -22.23 21.09 -14.23
N ALA A 30 -23.52 20.93 -13.94
CA ALA A 30 -23.99 20.12 -12.81
C ALA A 30 -23.65 18.61 -12.98
N LEU A 31 -23.69 18.09 -14.21
CA LEU A 31 -23.26 16.72 -14.51
C LEU A 31 -21.74 16.54 -14.39
N PHE A 32 -20.95 17.57 -14.70
CA PHE A 32 -19.49 17.56 -14.47
C PHE A 32 -19.13 17.51 -12.98
N PHE A 33 -19.90 18.14 -12.10
CA PHE A 33 -19.65 18.10 -10.64
C PHE A 33 -20.19 16.85 -9.94
N ALA A 34 -21.14 16.13 -10.55
CA ALA A 34 -21.78 14.96 -9.93
C ALA A 34 -21.05 13.63 -10.17
N SER A 35 -20.01 13.58 -11.00
CA SER A 35 -19.32 12.33 -11.38
C SER A 35 -17.82 12.38 -11.11
N SER A 36 -17.43 12.41 -9.83
CA SER A 36 -16.08 12.04 -9.41
C SER A 36 -16.03 11.60 -7.94
N THR A 37 -16.93 10.69 -7.52
CA THR A 37 -16.52 9.78 -6.45
C THR A 37 -15.53 8.81 -7.06
N VAL A 38 -14.26 9.22 -7.14
CA VAL A 38 -13.16 8.30 -7.40
C VAL A 38 -13.21 7.30 -6.26
N LYS A 39 -13.78 6.13 -6.52
CA LYS A 39 -13.46 4.96 -5.71
C LYS A 39 -11.94 4.85 -5.84
N VAL A 40 -11.21 5.20 -4.79
CA VAL A 40 -9.81 4.80 -4.67
C VAL A 40 -9.87 3.29 -4.68
N GLN A 41 -9.74 2.71 -5.87
CA GLN A 41 -9.48 1.29 -6.02
C GLN A 41 -8.26 1.06 -5.13
N ALA A 42 -8.40 0.23 -4.09
CA ALA A 42 -7.25 -0.18 -3.31
C ALA A 42 -6.19 -0.64 -4.32
N ALA A 43 -5.08 0.10 -4.40
CA ALA A 43 -4.03 -0.26 -5.34
C ALA A 43 -3.63 -1.70 -5.04
N THR A 44 -3.31 -2.52 -6.03
CA THR A 44 -2.73 -3.84 -5.75
C THR A 44 -1.22 -3.67 -5.56
N PRO A 45 -0.58 -4.35 -4.61
CA PRO A 45 0.86 -4.26 -4.48
C PRO A 45 1.53 -4.81 -5.73
N PRO A 46 2.64 -4.21 -6.17
CA PRO A 46 3.36 -4.67 -7.34
C PRO A 46 4.11 -5.98 -7.06
N GLY A 47 4.52 -6.65 -8.14
CA GLY A 47 5.20 -7.95 -8.08
C GLY A 47 4.25 -9.15 -7.91
N LEU A 48 4.82 -10.35 -7.91
CA LEU A 48 4.09 -11.59 -7.69
C LEU A 48 3.78 -11.77 -6.20
N ALA A 49 2.51 -12.02 -5.88
CA ALA A 49 2.10 -12.32 -4.50
C ALA A 49 2.73 -13.66 -4.04
N TYR A 50 3.41 -13.63 -2.90
CA TYR A 50 4.07 -14.79 -2.34
C TYR A 50 3.44 -15.14 -0.98
N PRO A 51 3.01 -16.41 -0.78
CA PRO A 51 2.33 -16.81 0.45
C PRO A 51 3.28 -16.77 1.65
N LEU A 52 2.75 -16.33 2.79
CA LEU A 52 3.45 -16.40 4.06
C LEU A 52 3.00 -17.63 4.84
N TRP A 53 3.95 -18.37 5.39
CA TRP A 53 3.62 -19.48 6.29
C TRP A 53 3.35 -18.97 7.69
N ASP A 54 2.32 -19.53 8.32
CA ASP A 54 2.02 -19.20 9.71
C ASP A 54 3.04 -19.82 10.64
N TRP A 55 4.03 -19.01 11.06
CA TRP A 55 5.08 -19.46 11.97
C TRP A 55 4.53 -19.90 13.33
N ARG A 56 3.31 -19.50 13.71
CA ARG A 56 2.67 -19.98 14.96
C ARG A 56 2.33 -21.46 14.90
N LEU A 57 2.22 -22.02 13.71
CA LEU A 57 2.00 -23.45 13.49
C LEU A 57 3.32 -24.25 13.38
N VAL A 58 4.46 -23.57 13.40
CA VAL A 58 5.79 -24.17 13.25
C VAL A 58 6.51 -24.17 14.60
N LYS A 59 7.12 -25.30 14.97
CA LYS A 59 7.92 -25.45 16.22
C LYS A 59 7.14 -24.89 17.43
N ASP A 60 5.91 -25.37 17.58
CA ASP A 60 4.95 -25.04 18.66
C ASP A 60 4.72 -23.52 18.86
N GLY A 61 4.95 -22.71 17.83
CA GLY A 61 4.79 -21.26 17.90
C GLY A 61 5.80 -20.55 18.79
N ALA A 62 6.90 -21.20 19.16
CA ALA A 62 7.93 -20.59 20.02
C ALA A 62 8.85 -19.64 19.23
N LEU A 63 8.94 -18.38 19.60
CA LEU A 63 9.91 -17.45 19.02
C LEU A 63 11.33 -17.67 19.60
N PRO A 64 12.41 -17.39 18.84
CA PRO A 64 12.41 -16.94 17.45
C PRO A 64 12.20 -18.08 16.44
N GLN A 65 11.67 -17.72 15.27
CA GLN A 65 11.43 -18.63 14.14
C GLN A 65 12.18 -18.14 12.90
N THR A 66 12.68 -19.06 12.09
CA THR A 66 13.28 -18.75 10.78
C THR A 66 12.56 -19.57 9.72
N VAL A 67 11.95 -18.91 8.75
CA VAL A 67 11.21 -19.53 7.65
C VAL A 67 11.91 -19.21 6.33
N GLY A 68 12.28 -20.25 5.59
CA GLY A 68 12.86 -20.12 4.25
C GLY A 68 11.79 -20.07 3.17
N TYR A 69 12.01 -19.22 2.18
CA TYR A 69 11.19 -19.03 0.99
C TYR A 69 12.08 -19.10 -0.25
N PHE A 70 11.58 -19.73 -1.31
CA PHE A 70 12.32 -19.92 -2.56
C PHE A 70 11.59 -19.21 -3.71
N PRO A 71 11.74 -17.88 -3.83
CA PRO A 71 11.34 -17.19 -5.04
C PRO A 71 12.13 -17.70 -6.26
N LEU A 72 11.62 -17.45 -7.47
CA LEU A 72 12.20 -17.96 -8.72
C LEU A 72 13.66 -17.54 -8.96
N GLU A 73 14.10 -16.45 -8.34
CA GLU A 73 15.41 -15.84 -8.62
C GLU A 73 16.32 -15.66 -7.40
N ASP A 74 15.78 -15.79 -6.19
CA ASP A 74 16.50 -15.49 -4.96
C ASP A 74 16.09 -16.52 -3.90
N VAL A 75 16.87 -16.66 -2.83
CA VAL A 75 16.45 -17.37 -1.63
C VAL A 75 16.20 -16.32 -0.56
N LEU A 76 15.01 -16.33 0.02
CA LEU A 76 14.62 -15.43 1.09
C LEU A 76 14.50 -16.22 2.39
N SER A 77 15.05 -15.71 3.47
CA SER A 77 14.84 -16.26 4.81
C SER A 77 14.26 -15.17 5.69
N ILE A 78 13.11 -15.41 6.31
CA ILE A 78 12.46 -14.47 7.23
C ILE A 78 12.63 -15.00 8.64
N LYS A 79 13.30 -14.20 9.47
CA LYS A 79 13.41 -14.44 10.91
C LYS A 79 12.37 -13.59 11.64
N VAL A 80 11.59 -14.23 12.52
CA VAL A 80 10.57 -13.58 13.35
C VAL A 80 11.02 -13.62 14.81
N GLU A 81 10.94 -12.48 15.49
CA GLU A 81 11.30 -12.26 16.89
C GLU A 81 10.18 -11.50 17.63
N ASP A 82 10.19 -11.50 18.96
CA ASP A 82 9.13 -10.91 19.81
C ASP A 82 9.17 -9.37 19.90
N GLY A 83 10.19 -8.73 19.32
CA GLY A 83 10.34 -7.27 19.29
C GLY A 83 10.65 -6.61 20.64
N ALA A 84 10.78 -7.38 21.74
CA ALA A 84 10.93 -6.82 23.08
C ALA A 84 12.20 -5.96 23.21
N ARG A 85 13.30 -6.40 22.59
CA ARG A 85 14.58 -5.67 22.56
C ARG A 85 14.48 -4.30 21.89
N LEU A 86 13.56 -4.13 20.95
CA LEU A 86 13.40 -2.92 20.14
C LEU A 86 12.22 -2.06 20.60
N ASN A 87 11.56 -2.43 21.71
CA ASN A 87 10.40 -1.72 22.26
C ASN A 87 9.29 -1.46 21.22
N VAL A 88 9.03 -2.46 20.36
CA VAL A 88 8.06 -2.36 19.27
C VAL A 88 6.64 -2.46 19.82
N THR A 89 5.77 -1.54 19.42
CA THR A 89 4.35 -1.58 19.82
C THR A 89 3.55 -2.57 18.95
N PRO A 90 2.34 -3.01 19.36
CA PRO A 90 1.58 -4.04 18.64
C PRO A 90 1.23 -3.74 17.17
N ASN A 91 1.25 -2.46 16.77
CA ASN A 91 0.97 -2.00 15.40
C ASN A 91 2.24 -1.65 14.62
N GLN A 92 3.41 -1.99 15.14
CA GLN A 92 4.69 -1.68 14.54
C GLN A 92 5.47 -2.95 14.26
N MET A 93 6.38 -2.87 13.28
CA MET A 93 7.33 -3.92 13.00
C MET A 93 8.63 -3.28 12.51
N VAL A 94 9.76 -3.76 13.03
CA VAL A 94 11.06 -3.43 12.46
C VAL A 94 11.41 -4.50 11.44
N VAL A 95 11.49 -4.10 10.18
CA VAL A 95 11.89 -5.00 9.09
C VAL A 95 13.35 -4.76 8.80
N VAL A 96 14.14 -5.82 8.80
CA VAL A 96 15.58 -5.78 8.57
C VAL A 96 15.91 -6.51 7.27
N LEU A 97 16.54 -5.80 6.34
CA LEU A 97 17.12 -6.37 5.13
C LEU A 97 18.59 -6.71 5.41
N GLN A 98 18.92 -7.99 5.26
CA GLN A 98 20.28 -8.49 5.21
C GLN A 98 20.45 -9.28 3.92
N SER A 99 21.51 -8.99 3.17
CA SER A 99 21.87 -9.68 1.93
C SER A 99 23.33 -10.11 2.00
N GLN A 100 23.63 -11.29 1.45
CA GLN A 100 25.01 -11.79 1.29
C GLN A 100 25.49 -11.72 -0.16
N VAL A 101 24.66 -11.20 -1.07
CA VAL A 101 25.01 -11.04 -2.49
C VAL A 101 25.37 -9.59 -2.78
N ALA A 102 26.32 -9.39 -3.71
CA ALA A 102 26.84 -8.07 -4.07
C ALA A 102 25.88 -7.22 -4.91
N TRP A 103 24.77 -7.80 -5.39
CA TRP A 103 23.81 -7.09 -6.24
C TRP A 103 22.75 -6.41 -5.39
N LYS A 104 22.32 -5.21 -5.83
CA LYS A 104 21.36 -4.40 -5.10
C LYS A 104 20.03 -5.13 -4.86
N LYS A 105 19.63 -5.14 -3.58
CA LYS A 105 18.33 -5.64 -3.09
C LYS A 105 17.65 -4.53 -2.34
N GLU A 106 16.32 -4.49 -2.39
CA GLU A 106 15.54 -3.53 -1.65
C GLU A 106 14.26 -4.18 -1.14
N ILE A 107 13.84 -3.77 0.05
CA ILE A 107 12.51 -4.03 0.57
C ILE A 107 11.80 -2.70 0.74
N ALA A 108 10.56 -2.63 0.29
CA ALA A 108 9.76 -1.43 0.31
C ALA A 108 8.47 -1.70 1.09
N ALA A 109 8.15 -0.82 2.02
CA ALA A 109 6.85 -0.76 2.64
C ALA A 109 5.84 -0.21 1.63
N TRP A 110 4.74 -0.92 1.47
CA TRP A 110 3.71 -0.55 0.52
C TRP A 110 2.34 -0.54 1.21
N GLY A 111 1.52 0.46 0.90
CA GLY A 111 0.14 0.57 1.39
C GLY A 111 -0.81 0.98 0.26
N SER A 112 -2.02 0.45 0.28
CA SER A 112 -3.05 0.65 -0.75
C SER A 112 -3.45 2.12 -0.95
N CYS A 113 -3.30 2.95 0.08
CA CYS A 113 -3.60 4.39 0.02
C CYS A 113 -2.47 5.24 -0.56
N GLN A 114 -1.21 4.84 -0.37
CA GLN A 114 -0.03 5.70 -0.63
C GLN A 114 0.97 5.09 -1.62
N GLY A 115 0.80 3.83 -2.00
CA GLY A 115 1.81 3.08 -2.73
C GLY A 115 3.02 2.79 -1.85
N THR A 116 4.22 2.87 -2.44
CA THR A 116 5.49 2.70 -1.71
C THR A 116 5.76 3.90 -0.82
N THR A 117 5.96 3.68 0.48
CA THR A 117 6.12 4.76 1.47
C THR A 117 7.54 4.89 2.01
N SER A 118 8.17 3.76 2.35
CA SER A 118 9.54 3.70 2.84
C SER A 118 10.24 2.47 2.27
N PHE A 119 11.57 2.51 2.21
CA PHE A 119 12.36 1.38 1.74
C PHE A 119 13.73 1.35 2.40
N VAL A 120 14.31 0.17 2.47
CA VAL A 120 15.72 -0.03 2.78
C VAL A 120 16.33 -0.94 1.73
N PHE A 121 17.57 -0.65 1.36
CA PHE A 121 18.28 -1.37 0.32
C PHE A 121 19.67 -1.76 0.79
N THR A 122 20.22 -2.81 0.21
CA THR A 122 21.64 -3.16 0.29
C THR A 122 22.23 -2.98 -1.09
N ASP A 123 23.42 -2.40 -1.21
CA ASP A 123 24.11 -2.21 -2.50
C ASP A 123 25.61 -2.45 -2.35
N GLY A 124 26.21 -3.15 -3.32
CA GLY A 124 27.61 -3.57 -3.30
C GLY A 124 27.96 -4.44 -2.09
N SER A 125 29.22 -4.41 -1.67
CA SER A 125 29.72 -5.08 -0.46
C SER A 125 29.20 -4.47 0.86
N ASN A 126 28.01 -3.86 0.88
CA ASN A 126 27.32 -3.48 2.12
C ASN A 126 26.87 -4.74 2.86
N VAL A 127 27.79 -5.28 3.66
CA VAL A 127 27.54 -6.33 4.64
C VAL A 127 26.96 -5.66 5.90
N GLY A 128 25.69 -5.26 5.85
CA GLY A 128 25.05 -4.59 6.98
C GLY A 128 23.54 -4.74 6.98
N PRO A 129 22.91 -5.05 8.13
CA PRO A 129 21.47 -5.05 8.25
C PRO A 129 20.93 -3.62 8.13
N ASN A 130 20.14 -3.34 7.09
CA ASN A 130 19.42 -2.08 6.98
C ASN A 130 17.98 -2.29 7.44
N SER A 131 17.47 -1.39 8.26
CA SER A 131 16.18 -1.58 8.93
C SER A 131 15.25 -0.40 8.74
N MET A 132 13.96 -0.68 8.63
CA MET A 132 12.90 0.32 8.68
C MET A 132 11.83 -0.08 9.68
N LEU A 133 11.24 0.93 10.32
CA LEU A 133 10.04 0.76 11.12
C LEU A 133 8.82 0.95 10.22
N ILE A 134 7.98 -0.06 10.12
CA ILE A 134 6.68 0.03 9.45
C ILE A 134 5.56 0.05 10.49
N THR A 135 4.46 0.72 10.15
CA THR A 135 3.32 0.89 11.05
C THR A 135 2.02 0.52 10.34
N LYS A 136 1.18 -0.25 11.04
CA LYS A 136 -0.18 -0.59 10.62
C LYS A 136 -1.11 0.59 10.91
N GLY A 137 -2.01 0.91 9.98
CA GLY A 137 -3.02 1.96 10.17
C GLY A 137 -3.88 2.17 8.93
N THR A 138 -4.84 3.10 9.00
CA THR A 138 -5.83 3.38 7.93
C THR A 138 -5.20 3.77 6.58
N CYS A 139 -4.00 4.34 6.61
CA CYS A 139 -3.16 4.59 5.42
C CYS A 139 -1.71 4.13 5.71
N GLY A 140 -1.56 3.07 6.50
CA GLY A 140 -0.26 2.54 6.90
C GLY A 140 0.33 1.61 5.84
N THR A 141 1.32 0.81 6.26
CA THR A 141 1.85 -0.28 5.45
C THR A 141 0.85 -1.43 5.45
N ASP A 142 0.54 -1.99 4.28
CA ASP A 142 -0.27 -3.21 4.13
C ASP A 142 0.60 -4.45 3.93
N THR A 143 1.72 -4.30 3.22
CA THR A 143 2.68 -5.39 2.97
C THR A 143 4.09 -4.84 2.67
N ILE A 144 5.04 -5.76 2.50
CA ILE A 144 6.37 -5.49 1.96
C ILE A 144 6.48 -5.98 0.52
N VAL A 145 7.08 -5.15 -0.33
CA VAL A 145 7.48 -5.47 -1.69
C VAL A 145 8.99 -5.73 -1.71
N LEU A 146 9.39 -6.87 -2.24
CA LEU A 146 10.77 -7.23 -2.50
C LEU A 146 11.14 -6.79 -3.92
N ARG A 147 12.19 -5.97 -4.00
CA ARG A 147 12.66 -5.35 -5.24
C ARG A 147 14.11 -5.72 -5.50
N LYS A 148 14.45 -5.85 -6.78
CA LYS A 148 15.79 -6.24 -7.24
C LYS A 148 16.21 -5.37 -8.42
N ALA A 149 17.48 -5.02 -8.47
CA ALA A 149 18.05 -4.40 -9.67
C ALA A 149 18.10 -5.41 -10.82
N LYS A 150 17.49 -5.04 -11.95
CA LYS A 150 17.50 -5.80 -13.21
C LYS A 150 18.52 -5.22 -14.19
N ALA A 151 18.45 -5.63 -15.45
CA ALA A 151 19.30 -5.11 -16.51
C ALA A 151 19.33 -3.58 -16.47
N TRP A 152 20.52 -3.00 -16.66
CA TRP A 152 20.76 -1.55 -16.59
C TRP A 152 20.51 -0.90 -15.22
N GLY A 153 20.42 -1.69 -14.14
CA GLY A 153 20.31 -1.18 -12.77
C GLY A 153 18.91 -0.72 -12.36
N TRP A 154 17.89 -0.90 -13.22
CA TRP A 154 16.52 -0.54 -12.89
C TRP A 154 15.97 -1.41 -11.76
N MET A 155 15.47 -0.76 -10.71
CA MET A 155 14.79 -1.45 -9.61
C MET A 155 13.43 -1.94 -10.07
N THR A 156 13.23 -3.26 -10.01
CA THR A 156 11.99 -3.93 -10.40
C THR A 156 11.33 -4.56 -9.19
N ASP A 157 10.01 -4.39 -9.09
CA ASP A 157 9.18 -5.02 -8.07
C ASP A 157 8.98 -6.50 -8.43
N MET A 158 9.55 -7.39 -7.63
CA MET A 158 9.60 -8.82 -7.94
C MET A 158 8.47 -9.57 -7.26
N TYR A 159 8.38 -9.40 -5.94
CA TYR A 159 7.45 -10.14 -5.10
C TYR A 159 6.83 -9.22 -4.07
N ASN A 160 5.61 -9.51 -3.65
CA ASN A 160 5.02 -8.94 -2.44
C ASN A 160 4.63 -10.07 -1.50
N LEU A 161 4.68 -9.80 -0.21
CA LEU A 161 4.18 -10.75 0.78
C LEU A 161 2.65 -10.68 0.83
N ASP A 162 1.99 -11.82 1.03
CA ASP A 162 0.52 -11.89 1.06
C ASP A 162 -0.09 -10.87 2.04
N LEU A 163 -0.81 -9.89 1.51
CA LEU A 163 -1.45 -8.81 2.26
C LEU A 163 -2.44 -9.32 3.31
N THR A 164 -3.17 -10.39 2.99
CA THR A 164 -4.27 -10.88 3.83
C THR A 164 -3.74 -11.36 5.18
N ASN A 165 -2.59 -12.01 5.14
CA ASN A 165 -1.98 -12.61 6.29
C ASN A 165 -0.81 -11.81 6.83
N PHE A 166 -0.30 -10.79 6.10
CA PHE A 166 0.88 -10.03 6.48
C PHE A 166 0.78 -9.60 7.95
N TRP A 167 -0.05 -8.62 8.30
CA TRP A 167 -0.15 -8.18 9.69
C TRP A 167 -0.67 -9.23 10.68
N ARG A 168 -1.36 -10.28 10.25
CA ARG A 168 -1.87 -11.32 11.16
C ARG A 168 -0.75 -12.20 11.73
N LEU A 169 0.36 -12.28 11.02
CA LEU A 169 1.52 -13.06 11.42
C LEU A 169 2.40 -12.32 12.42
N TRP A 170 2.37 -10.99 12.43
CA TRP A 170 3.26 -10.20 13.29
C TRP A 170 2.54 -9.36 14.34
N ALA A 171 1.25 -9.07 14.17
CA ALA A 171 0.44 -8.47 15.22
C ALA A 171 0.20 -9.52 16.30
N VAL A 172 0.86 -9.34 17.44
CA VAL A 172 0.64 -10.13 18.63
C VAL A 172 -0.81 -9.94 19.06
N ILE A 173 -1.63 -11.01 18.98
CA ILE A 173 -2.73 -11.14 19.94
C ILE A 173 -2.02 -11.44 21.25
N ILE A 174 -1.82 -10.42 22.09
CA ILE A 174 -1.33 -10.63 23.44
C ILE A 174 -2.45 -11.41 24.12
N PRO A 175 -2.27 -12.68 24.53
CA PRO A 175 -3.16 -13.24 25.52
C PRO A 175 -2.88 -12.39 26.76
N SER A 176 -3.84 -11.55 27.15
CA SER A 176 -3.78 -10.80 28.39
C SER A 176 -3.40 -11.78 29.50
N ARG A 177 -2.15 -11.74 29.94
CA ARG A 177 -1.70 -12.52 31.09
C ARG A 177 -2.58 -12.04 32.25
N PRO A 178 -3.43 -12.89 32.87
CA PRO A 178 -4.20 -12.44 34.01
C PRO A 178 -3.24 -12.03 35.13
N PRO A 179 -3.62 -11.07 35.99
CA PRO A 179 -2.78 -10.63 37.08
C PRO A 179 -2.41 -11.84 37.93
N ARG A 180 -1.12 -12.01 38.17
CA ARG A 180 -0.62 -13.01 39.12
C ARG A 180 -1.05 -12.55 40.51
N THR A 181 -2.23 -12.98 40.96
CA THR A 181 -2.61 -12.86 42.38
C THR A 181 -1.61 -13.70 43.17
N ARG A 182 -0.69 -13.05 43.87
CA ARG A 182 0.03 -13.68 44.97
C ARG A 182 -0.97 -13.89 46.10
N GLY A 183 -1.33 -15.14 46.35
CA GLY A 183 -1.70 -15.59 47.69
C GLY A 183 -0.45 -15.90 48.49
#